data_AF-A0ABD3AWM4-F1
#
_entry.id   AF-A0ABD3AWM4-F1
#
_cell.length_a   1.000
_cell.length_b   1.000
_cell.length_c   1.000
_cell.angle_alpha   90.00
_cell.angle_beta   90.00
_cell.angle_gamma   90.00
#
_symmetry.space_group_name_H-M   'P 1'
#
loop_
_entity.id
_entity.type
_entity.pdbx_description
1 polymer ?
#
loop_
_entity_poly.entity_id
_entity_poly.type
_entity_poly.pdbx_seq_one_letter_code
_entity_poly.pdbx_strand_id
1 'polypeptide(L)'
;MISLSSQTNELYQLASVAFCLLVAWFSDKLGLSFELGSFAAGVMISTTDLGQHTLEQVEPIRNFFAALFLASIGMLIHVQFLWNHIDILVAAVILVIVFKTIVVAAVVKGFGYGCKTSLLVGMSLSQIGEFAFLLLSRTSNLHLIEGTLYMLLLGTTALSLVTTPLLFKLIPAVVQLGVLLGGFLLIFQMRLELKVVSCVLTVLGVFTLMVEGSHDS
;
A
#
# COMPACT_ATOMS: atom_id res chain seq x y z
N MET A 1 43.14 -6.73 -20.74
CA MET A 1 41.70 -6.76 -20.43
C MET A 1 41.48 -5.77 -19.30
N ILE A 2 40.92 -4.61 -19.64
CA ILE A 2 41.02 -3.38 -18.84
C ILE A 2 40.08 -3.48 -17.64
N SER A 3 40.65 -3.42 -16.44
CA SER A 3 39.91 -3.31 -15.18
C SER A 3 39.40 -1.87 -15.03
N LEU A 4 38.14 -1.63 -15.38
CA LEU A 4 37.40 -0.37 -15.19
C LEU A 4 36.03 -0.66 -14.58
N SER A 5 35.96 -1.51 -13.56
CA SER A 5 34.67 -2.04 -13.08
C SER A 5 33.98 -1.19 -12.00
N SER A 6 34.69 -0.31 -11.28
CA SER A 6 34.09 0.50 -10.20
C SER A 6 33.60 1.88 -10.67
N GLN A 7 34.41 2.58 -11.45
CA GLN A 7 34.07 3.94 -11.91
C GLN A 7 32.87 3.96 -12.87
N THR A 8 32.69 2.87 -13.63
CA THR A 8 31.55 2.69 -14.55
C THR A 8 30.24 2.46 -13.80
N ASN A 9 30.27 1.78 -12.65
CA ASN A 9 29.09 1.53 -11.84
C ASN A 9 28.55 2.83 -11.20
N GLU A 10 29.40 3.63 -10.57
CA GLU A 10 28.98 4.91 -9.98
C GLU A 10 28.37 5.85 -11.03
N LEU A 11 28.97 5.91 -12.22
CA LEU A 11 28.48 6.73 -13.34
C LEU A 11 27.14 6.22 -13.87
N TYR A 12 26.97 4.89 -13.93
CA TYR A 12 25.74 4.24 -14.38
C TYR A 12 24.59 4.41 -13.40
N GLN A 13 24.88 4.27 -12.10
CA GLN A 13 23.95 4.56 -11.02
C GLN A 13 23.48 6.02 -11.10
N LEU A 14 24.40 6.98 -11.23
CA LEU A 14 24.05 8.39 -11.40
C LEU A 14 23.20 8.63 -12.66
N ALA A 15 23.56 7.98 -13.79
CA ALA A 15 22.82 8.10 -15.03
C ALA A 15 21.40 7.56 -14.93
N SER A 16 21.19 6.42 -14.26
CA SER A 16 19.86 5.84 -14.05
C SER A 16 18.96 6.74 -13.18
N VAL A 17 19.52 7.34 -12.13
CA VAL A 17 18.78 8.28 -11.26
C VAL A 17 18.48 9.57 -12.01
N ALA A 18 19.46 10.11 -12.74
CA ALA A 18 19.27 11.28 -13.59
C ALA A 18 18.19 11.05 -14.66
N PHE A 19 18.19 9.87 -15.29
CA PHE A 19 17.15 9.47 -16.24
C PHE A 19 15.77 9.42 -15.58
N CYS A 20 15.67 8.79 -14.40
CA CYS A 20 14.42 8.73 -13.65
C CYS A 20 13.88 10.14 -13.32
N LEU A 21 14.73 11.05 -12.85
CA LEU A 21 14.38 12.44 -12.57
C LEU A 21 13.97 13.21 -13.83
N LEU A 22 14.65 12.98 -14.95
CA LEU A 22 14.35 13.63 -16.22
C LEU A 22 12.96 13.20 -16.74
N VAL A 23 12.66 11.91 -16.71
CA VAL A 23 11.35 11.38 -17.11
C VAL A 23 10.25 11.86 -16.15
N ALA A 24 10.51 11.89 -14.84
CA ALA A 24 9.56 12.45 -13.86
C ALA A 24 9.27 13.94 -14.11
N TRP A 25 10.29 14.74 -14.43
CA TRP A 25 10.14 16.15 -14.78
C TRP A 25 9.38 16.34 -16.11
N PHE A 26 9.64 15.49 -17.10
CA PHE A 26 8.91 15.52 -18.37
C PHE A 26 7.44 15.12 -18.19
N SER A 27 7.16 14.17 -17.30
CA SER A 27 5.80 13.76 -16.92
C SER A 27 5.01 14.92 -16.31
N ASP A 28 5.63 15.70 -15.41
CA ASP A 28 5.02 16.90 -14.83
C ASP A 28 4.68 17.96 -15.90
N LYS A 29 5.56 18.15 -16.90
CA LYS A 29 5.29 19.04 -18.04
C LYS A 29 4.10 18.60 -18.90
N LEU A 30 3.79 17.31 -18.93
CA LEU A 30 2.62 16.76 -19.62
C LEU A 30 1.34 16.83 -18.76
N GLY A 31 1.41 17.36 -17.54
CA GLY A 31 0.29 17.41 -16.59
C GLY A 31 0.03 16.09 -15.87
N LEU A 32 0.94 15.13 -15.94
CA LEU A 32 0.88 13.87 -15.20
C LEU A 32 1.61 14.00 -13.84
N SER A 33 1.32 13.11 -12.90
CA SER A 33 1.96 13.15 -11.58
C SER A 33 3.43 12.68 -11.65
N PHE A 34 4.30 13.24 -10.80
CA PHE A 34 5.73 12.88 -10.74
C PHE A 34 5.95 11.38 -10.46
N GLU A 35 5.06 10.78 -9.68
CA GLU A 35 5.08 9.37 -9.30
C GLU A 35 4.87 8.45 -10.50
N LEU A 36 4.03 8.86 -11.44
CA LEU A 36 3.72 8.07 -12.63
C LEU A 36 4.91 8.11 -13.61
N GLY A 37 5.55 9.27 -13.75
CA GLY A 37 6.76 9.43 -14.55
C GLY A 37 7.96 8.65 -14.01
N SER A 38 8.21 8.71 -12.70
CA SER A 38 9.31 7.94 -12.09
C SER A 38 9.07 6.43 -12.14
N PHE A 39 7.83 5.98 -11.94
CA PHE A 39 7.45 4.58 -12.13
C PHE A 39 7.66 4.10 -13.56
N ALA A 40 7.21 4.88 -14.55
CA ALA A 40 7.41 4.57 -15.97
C ALA A 40 8.91 4.49 -16.32
N ALA A 41 9.74 5.40 -15.81
CA ALA A 41 11.18 5.37 -16.02
C ALA A 41 11.81 4.09 -15.45
N GLY A 42 11.40 3.69 -14.24
CA GLY A 42 11.85 2.44 -13.63
C GLY A 42 11.46 1.20 -14.44
N VAL A 43 10.23 1.15 -14.95
CA VAL A 43 9.78 0.07 -15.85
C VAL A 43 10.61 0.05 -17.13
N MET A 44 10.86 1.20 -17.76
CA MET A 44 11.72 1.27 -18.96
C MET A 44 13.12 0.72 -18.69
N ILE A 45 13.76 1.13 -17.60
CA ILE A 45 15.09 0.62 -17.21
C ILE A 45 15.05 -0.90 -17.00
N SER A 46 14.02 -1.40 -16.32
CA SER A 46 13.88 -2.83 -16.01
C SER A 46 13.74 -3.73 -17.24
N THR A 47 13.31 -3.18 -18.39
CA THR A 47 13.19 -3.92 -19.66
C THR A 47 14.48 -4.01 -20.47
N THR A 48 15.54 -3.31 -20.06
CA THR A 48 16.83 -3.35 -20.77
C THR A 48 17.66 -4.58 -20.35
N ASP A 49 18.58 -5.02 -21.21
CA ASP A 49 19.47 -6.18 -20.92
C ASP A 49 20.33 -5.98 -19.66
N LEU A 50 20.58 -4.72 -19.27
CA LEU A 50 21.32 -4.33 -18.06
C LEU A 50 20.38 -3.94 -16.91
N GLY A 51 19.06 -4.15 -17.04
CA GLY A 51 18.07 -3.74 -16.05
C GLY A 51 18.31 -4.36 -14.68
N GLN A 52 18.67 -5.65 -14.61
CA GLN A 52 18.99 -6.32 -13.36
C GLN A 52 20.22 -5.73 -12.66
N HIS A 53 21.30 -5.50 -13.40
CA HIS A 53 22.50 -4.83 -12.88
C HIS A 53 22.22 -3.38 -12.44
N THR A 54 21.32 -2.67 -13.12
CA THR A 54 20.89 -1.32 -12.70
C THR A 54 20.17 -1.37 -11.36
N LEU A 55 19.26 -2.33 -11.18
CA LEU A 55 18.46 -2.46 -9.96
C LEU A 55 19.34 -2.77 -8.75
N GLU A 56 20.35 -3.63 -8.89
CA GLU A 56 21.33 -3.93 -7.84
C GLU A 56 22.13 -2.69 -7.43
N GLN A 57 22.50 -1.84 -8.39
CA GLN A 57 23.24 -0.61 -8.12
C GLN A 57 22.36 0.47 -7.49
N VAL A 58 21.07 0.55 -7.85
CA VAL A 58 20.14 1.56 -7.30
C VAL A 58 19.54 1.12 -5.95
N GLU A 59 19.59 -0.17 -5.60
CA GLU A 59 19.12 -0.71 -4.33
C GLU A 59 19.58 0.08 -3.07
N PRO A 60 20.88 0.40 -2.88
CA PRO A 60 21.31 1.19 -1.72
C PRO A 60 20.67 2.58 -1.67
N ILE A 61 20.52 3.25 -2.81
CA ILE A 61 19.86 4.55 -2.91
C ILE A 61 18.37 4.42 -2.57
N ARG A 62 17.69 3.43 -3.15
CA ARG A 62 16.28 3.14 -2.87
C ARG A 62 16.07 2.90 -1.37
N ASN A 63 16.91 2.11 -0.73
CA ASN A 63 16.79 1.79 0.69
C ASN A 63 17.02 3.03 1.56
N PHE A 64 17.95 3.91 1.20
CA PHE A 64 18.17 5.18 1.88
C PHE A 64 16.97 6.12 1.78
N PHE A 65 16.43 6.31 0.57
CA PHE A 65 15.24 7.15 0.37
C PHE A 65 13.99 6.56 1.01
N ALA A 66 13.84 5.23 1.00
CA ALA A 66 12.75 4.55 1.71
C ALA A 66 12.82 4.77 3.22
N ALA A 67 14.02 4.72 3.81
CA ALA A 67 14.22 5.03 5.23
C ALA A 67 13.88 6.49 5.56
N LEU A 68 14.32 7.44 4.71
CA LEU A 68 13.98 8.86 4.87
C LEU A 68 12.48 9.13 4.73
N PHE A 69 11.83 8.47 3.76
CA PHE A 69 10.39 8.57 3.54
C PHE A 69 9.61 8.06 4.75
N LEU A 70 9.95 6.88 5.26
CA LEU A 70 9.29 6.29 6.42
C LEU A 70 9.51 7.12 7.69
N ALA A 71 10.73 7.65 7.89
CA ALA A 71 11.04 8.56 8.99
C ALA A 71 10.23 9.86 8.91
N SER A 72 10.09 10.43 7.71
CA SER A 72 9.32 11.65 7.48
C SER A 72 7.83 11.44 7.76
N ILE A 73 7.26 10.31 7.32
CA ILE A 73 5.87 9.93 7.63
C ILE A 73 5.70 9.75 9.14
N GLY A 74 6.64 9.09 9.80
CA GLY A 74 6.62 8.92 11.26
C GLY A 74 6.55 10.25 12.01
N MET A 75 7.28 11.26 11.53
CA MET A 75 7.25 12.62 12.10
C MET A 75 5.94 13.37 11.78
N LEU A 76 5.29 13.07 10.65
CA LEU A 76 4.03 13.69 10.24
C LEU A 76 2.83 13.17 11.06
N ILE A 77 2.94 11.98 11.65
CA ILE A 77 1.87 11.35 12.42
C ILE A 77 1.76 11.98 13.80
N HIS A 78 0.60 12.58 14.10
CA HIS A 78 0.27 13.03 15.45
C HIS A 78 -0.19 11.87 16.34
N VAL A 79 0.73 11.39 17.19
CA VAL A 79 0.49 10.27 18.11
C VAL A 79 -0.71 10.53 19.03
N GLN A 80 -0.89 11.75 19.52
CA GLN A 80 -2.01 12.12 20.39
C GLN A 80 -3.37 11.96 19.71
N PHE A 81 -3.46 12.33 18.43
CA PHE A 81 -4.68 12.16 17.63
C PHE A 81 -4.99 10.68 17.39
N LEU A 82 -3.96 9.88 17.09
CA LEU A 82 -4.10 8.42 16.92
C LEU A 82 -4.60 7.73 18.19
N TRP A 83 -4.11 8.14 19.36
CA TRP A 83 -4.54 7.57 20.63
C TRP A 83 -6.02 7.87 20.94
N ASN A 84 -6.48 9.08 20.64
CA ASN A 84 -7.89 9.45 20.85
C ASN A 84 -8.86 8.71 19.91
N HIS A 85 -8.40 8.31 18.73
CA HIS A 85 -9.22 7.65 17.70
C HIS A 85 -8.80 6.21 17.43
N ILE A 86 -8.20 5.54 18.41
CA ILE A 86 -7.62 4.21 18.24
C ILE A 86 -8.67 3.17 17.82
N ASP A 87 -9.90 3.29 18.32
CA ASP A 87 -11.00 2.36 18.00
C ASP A 87 -11.33 2.37 16.50
N ILE A 88 -11.44 3.58 15.94
CA ILE A 88 -11.72 3.80 14.52
C ILE A 88 -10.53 3.34 13.67
N LEU A 89 -9.31 3.62 14.14
CA LEU A 89 -8.08 3.26 13.46
C LEU A 89 -7.93 1.73 13.32
N VAL A 90 -8.12 1.01 14.42
CA VAL A 90 -8.04 -0.46 14.44
C VAL A 90 -9.16 -1.08 13.60
N ALA A 91 -10.38 -0.56 13.71
CA ALA A 91 -11.50 -1.01 12.88
C ALA A 91 -11.21 -0.82 11.39
N ALA A 92 -10.67 0.34 10.99
CA ALA A 92 -10.32 0.63 9.61
C ALA A 92 -9.20 -0.29 9.08
N VAL A 93 -8.15 -0.55 9.88
CA VAL A 93 -7.07 -1.45 9.48
C VAL A 93 -7.56 -2.88 9.30
N ILE A 94 -8.37 -3.40 10.24
CA ILE A 94 -8.98 -4.73 10.12
C ILE A 94 -9.87 -4.79 8.87
N LEU A 95 -10.70 -3.77 8.66
CA LEU A 95 -11.60 -3.70 7.51
C LEU A 95 -10.83 -3.73 6.18
N VAL A 96 -9.76 -2.94 6.04
CA VAL A 96 -8.94 -2.93 4.82
C VAL A 96 -8.27 -4.27 4.60
N ILE A 97 -7.71 -4.90 5.65
CA ILE A 97 -7.05 -6.19 5.55
C ILE A 97 -8.04 -7.29 5.13
N VAL A 98 -9.18 -7.37 5.81
CA VAL A 98 -10.21 -8.38 5.53
C VAL A 98 -10.78 -8.19 4.12
N PHE A 99 -11.13 -6.95 3.77
CA PHE A 99 -11.66 -6.62 2.46
C PHE A 99 -10.70 -7.00 1.33
N LYS A 100 -9.44 -6.56 1.42
CA LYS A 100 -8.43 -6.83 0.38
C LYS A 100 -8.13 -8.32 0.28
N THR A 101 -8.05 -9.02 1.41
CA THR A 101 -7.86 -10.48 1.44
C THR A 101 -9.01 -11.20 0.74
N ILE A 102 -10.27 -10.83 1.02
CA ILE A 102 -11.46 -11.45 0.40
C ILE A 102 -11.46 -11.22 -1.11
N VAL A 103 -11.24 -9.97 -1.55
CA VAL A 103 -11.22 -9.62 -2.98
C VAL A 103 -10.16 -10.41 -3.72
N VAL A 104 -8.92 -10.44 -3.21
CA VAL A 104 -7.81 -11.16 -3.84
C VAL A 104 -8.06 -12.67 -3.82
N ALA A 105 -8.54 -13.21 -2.69
CA ALA A 105 -8.86 -14.63 -2.59
C ALA A 105 -9.96 -15.03 -3.60
N ALA A 106 -11.00 -14.21 -3.75
CA ALA A 106 -12.07 -14.44 -4.72
C ALA A 106 -11.54 -14.45 -6.17
N VAL A 107 -10.67 -13.49 -6.52
CA VAL A 107 -10.02 -13.43 -7.84
C VAL A 107 -9.18 -14.70 -8.09
N VAL A 108 -8.32 -15.07 -7.15
CA VAL A 108 -7.45 -16.26 -7.28
C VAL A 108 -8.27 -17.55 -7.37
N LYS A 109 -9.41 -17.63 -6.66
CA LYS A 109 -10.34 -18.75 -6.78
C LYS A 109 -11.03 -18.78 -8.16
N GLY A 110 -11.34 -17.62 -8.74
CA GLY A 110 -11.86 -17.50 -10.10
C GLY A 110 -10.90 -18.06 -11.17
N PHE A 111 -9.59 -18.01 -10.91
CA PHE A 111 -8.57 -18.64 -11.76
C PHE A 111 -8.41 -20.17 -11.53
N GLY A 112 -9.21 -20.78 -10.66
CA GLY A 112 -9.21 -22.23 -10.43
C GLY A 112 -8.18 -22.74 -9.41
N TYR A 113 -7.53 -21.85 -8.66
CA TYR A 113 -6.60 -22.26 -7.61
C TYR A 113 -7.33 -22.74 -6.34
N GLY A 114 -6.70 -23.66 -5.61
CA GLY A 114 -7.26 -24.23 -4.38
C GLY A 114 -7.45 -23.19 -3.26
N CYS A 115 -8.42 -23.43 -2.36
CA CYS A 115 -8.73 -22.50 -1.25
C CYS A 115 -7.52 -22.14 -0.38
N LYS A 116 -6.60 -23.09 -0.17
CA LYS A 116 -5.36 -22.85 0.59
C LYS A 116 -4.47 -21.81 -0.10
N THR A 117 -4.28 -21.95 -1.41
CA THR A 117 -3.46 -21.03 -2.23
C THR A 117 -4.12 -19.66 -2.34
N SER A 118 -5.44 -19.64 -2.56
CA SER A 118 -6.23 -18.41 -2.65
C SER A 118 -6.15 -17.58 -1.36
N LEU A 119 -6.30 -18.21 -0.19
CA LEU A 119 -6.19 -17.52 1.10
C LEU A 119 -4.76 -17.02 1.38
N LEU A 120 -3.75 -17.86 1.07
CA LEU A 120 -2.35 -17.51 1.23
C LEU A 120 -1.99 -16.26 0.42
N VAL A 121 -2.33 -16.28 -0.88
CA VAL A 121 -2.09 -15.16 -1.80
C VAL A 121 -2.87 -13.92 -1.36
N GLY A 122 -4.13 -14.08 -0.93
CA GLY A 122 -4.95 -13.00 -0.41
C GLY A 122 -4.32 -12.30 0.79
N MET A 123 -3.81 -13.06 1.76
CA MET A 123 -3.15 -12.49 2.94
C MET A 123 -1.81 -11.83 2.60
N SER A 124 -1.01 -12.43 1.71
CA SER A 124 0.28 -11.86 1.29
C SER A 124 0.13 -10.54 0.54
N LEU A 125 -0.96 -10.36 -0.21
CA LEU A 125 -1.26 -9.12 -0.95
C LEU A 125 -2.07 -8.11 -0.15
N SER A 126 -2.51 -8.46 1.06
CA SER A 126 -3.42 -7.64 1.86
C SER A 126 -2.78 -6.34 2.40
N GLN A 127 -1.45 -6.23 2.40
CA GLN A 127 -0.73 -5.06 2.87
C GLN A 127 -1.02 -3.82 2.02
N ILE A 128 -1.13 -2.67 2.68
CA ILE A 128 -1.14 -1.37 2.00
C ILE A 128 0.31 -1.00 1.66
N GLY A 129 0.61 -0.75 0.39
CA GLY A 129 1.97 -0.41 -0.04
C GLY A 129 2.35 1.04 0.29
N GLU A 130 3.65 1.34 0.27
CA GLU A 130 4.21 2.71 0.44
C GLU A 130 3.66 3.74 -0.55
N PHE A 131 3.20 3.29 -1.73
CA PHE A 131 2.59 4.14 -2.74
C PHE A 131 1.30 4.83 -2.25
N ALA A 132 0.58 4.23 -1.30
CA ALA A 132 -0.62 4.83 -0.73
C ALA A 132 -0.34 6.17 -0.02
N PHE A 133 0.83 6.29 0.63
CA PHE A 133 1.25 7.55 1.25
C PHE A 133 1.58 8.63 0.24
N LEU A 134 2.21 8.26 -0.88
CA LEU A 134 2.49 9.20 -1.97
C LEU A 134 1.17 9.76 -2.52
N LEU A 135 0.22 8.87 -2.83
CA LEU A 135 -1.12 9.30 -3.27
C LEU A 135 -1.79 10.20 -2.23
N LEU A 136 -1.80 9.81 -0.96
CA LEU A 136 -2.45 10.57 0.10
C LEU A 136 -1.85 11.97 0.26
N SER A 137 -0.52 12.09 0.16
CA SER A 137 0.19 13.37 0.18
C SER A 137 -0.22 14.27 -1.00
N ARG A 138 -0.29 13.70 -2.22
CA ARG A 138 -0.75 14.43 -3.40
C ARG A 138 -2.20 14.87 -3.28
N THR A 139 -3.09 13.99 -2.82
CA THR A 139 -4.50 14.30 -2.65
C THR A 139 -4.72 15.39 -1.59
N SER A 140 -3.91 15.40 -0.53
CA SER A 140 -3.88 16.48 0.46
C SER A 140 -3.43 17.81 -0.15
N ASN A 141 -2.38 17.79 -0.99
CA ASN A 141 -1.89 18.98 -1.68
C ASN A 141 -2.93 19.62 -2.62
N LEU A 142 -3.80 18.79 -3.20
CA LEU A 142 -4.91 19.23 -4.04
C LEU A 142 -6.17 19.65 -3.23
N HIS A 143 -6.11 19.63 -1.89
CA HIS A 143 -7.24 19.90 -0.98
C HIS A 143 -8.49 19.04 -1.23
N LEU A 144 -8.32 17.81 -1.72
CA LEU A 144 -9.44 16.88 -1.97
C LEU A 144 -9.94 16.18 -0.69
N ILE A 145 -9.14 16.19 0.39
CA ILE A 145 -9.41 15.46 1.64
C ILE A 145 -9.32 16.44 2.81
N GLU A 146 -10.27 16.33 3.73
CA GLU A 146 -10.28 17.07 4.99
C GLU A 146 -9.11 16.65 5.91
N GLY A 147 -8.55 17.59 6.67
CA GLY A 147 -7.38 17.33 7.53
C GLY A 147 -7.55 16.16 8.50
N THR A 148 -8.76 15.99 9.04
CA THR A 148 -9.12 14.88 9.93
C THR A 148 -9.04 13.52 9.21
N LEU A 149 -9.60 13.43 8.01
CA LEU A 149 -9.53 12.22 7.17
C LEU A 149 -8.10 11.93 6.70
N TYR A 150 -7.32 12.97 6.40
CA TYR A 150 -5.91 12.81 6.06
C TYR A 150 -5.12 12.14 7.19
N MET A 151 -5.26 12.62 8.43
CA MET A 151 -4.57 12.03 9.58
C MET A 151 -5.02 10.58 9.84
N LEU A 152 -6.31 10.29 9.67
CA LEU A 152 -6.85 8.94 9.83
C LEU A 152 -6.30 7.98 8.76
N LEU A 153 -6.32 8.37 7.49
CA LEU A 153 -5.80 7.56 6.37
C LEU A 153 -4.28 7.36 6.46
N LEU A 154 -3.55 8.39 6.90
CA LEU A 154 -2.12 8.31 7.15
C LEU A 154 -1.81 7.31 8.27
N GLY A 155 -2.54 7.41 9.39
CA GLY A 155 -2.39 6.51 10.53
C GLY A 155 -2.73 5.05 10.18
N THR A 156 -3.82 4.81 9.45
CA THR A 156 -4.23 3.45 9.05
C THR A 156 -3.21 2.80 8.12
N THR A 157 -2.67 3.56 7.16
CA THR A 157 -1.61 3.09 6.25
C THR A 157 -0.33 2.75 7.01
N ALA A 158 0.10 3.63 7.91
CA ALA A 158 1.29 3.40 8.74
C ALA A 158 1.13 2.18 9.66
N LEU A 159 -0.03 2.07 10.33
CA LEU A 159 -0.32 0.94 11.20
C LEU A 159 -0.40 -0.37 10.41
N SER A 160 -0.93 -0.35 9.17
CA SER A 160 -0.94 -1.50 8.27
C SER A 160 0.48 -1.97 7.92
N LEU A 161 1.40 -1.06 7.60
CA LEU A 161 2.79 -1.40 7.31
C LEU A 161 3.50 -2.03 8.52
N VAL A 162 3.30 -1.47 9.72
CA VAL A 162 3.86 -2.01 10.97
C VAL A 162 3.25 -3.38 11.31
N THR A 163 1.95 -3.56 11.03
CA THR A 163 1.23 -4.82 11.31
C THR A 163 1.61 -5.92 10.32
N THR A 164 2.04 -5.57 9.11
CA THR A 164 2.31 -6.55 8.06
C THR A 164 3.36 -7.61 8.42
N PRO A 165 4.57 -7.30 8.92
CA PRO A 165 5.53 -8.34 9.31
C PRO A 165 5.00 -9.25 10.42
N LEU A 166 4.10 -8.75 11.29
CA LEU A 166 3.40 -9.58 12.27
C LEU A 166 2.43 -10.53 11.56
N LEU A 167 1.65 -9.99 10.61
CA LEU A 167 0.70 -10.75 9.82
C LEU A 167 1.39 -11.90 9.07
N PHE A 168 2.54 -11.66 8.44
CA PHE A 168 3.34 -12.69 7.77
C PHE A 168 3.80 -13.83 8.71
N LYS A 169 4.11 -13.52 9.97
CA LYS A 169 4.42 -14.55 10.98
C LYS A 169 3.19 -15.37 11.38
N LEU A 170 2.00 -14.79 11.31
CA LEU A 170 0.73 -15.47 11.63
C LEU A 170 0.15 -16.29 10.47
N ILE A 171 0.53 -16.01 9.22
CA ILE A 171 0.08 -16.75 8.02
C ILE A 171 0.11 -18.28 8.21
N PRO A 172 1.21 -18.93 8.66
CA PRO A 172 1.23 -20.39 8.82
C PRO A 172 0.19 -20.88 9.84
N ALA A 173 -0.02 -20.15 10.93
CA ALA A 173 -1.02 -20.49 11.95
C ALA A 173 -2.47 -20.33 11.42
N VAL A 174 -2.73 -19.27 10.65
CA VAL A 174 -4.07 -19.00 10.09
C VAL A 174 -4.41 -19.95 8.94
N VAL A 175 -3.43 -20.32 8.09
CA VAL A 175 -3.63 -21.33 7.05
C VAL A 175 -3.96 -22.69 7.68
N GLN A 176 -3.30 -23.05 8.78
CA GLN A 176 -3.55 -24.30 9.50
C GLN A 176 -4.94 -24.32 10.17
N LEU A 177 -5.40 -23.17 10.69
CA LEU A 177 -6.75 -22.99 11.24
C LEU A 177 -7.84 -22.96 10.15
N GLY A 178 -7.56 -22.32 9.01
CA GLY A 178 -8.46 -22.21 7.87
C GLY A 178 -8.74 -23.56 7.18
N VAL A 179 -7.81 -24.51 7.26
CA VAL A 179 -8.03 -25.90 6.81
C VAL A 179 -9.01 -26.65 7.72
N LEU A 180 -9.08 -26.30 9.00
CA LEU A 180 -9.98 -26.90 9.99
C LEU A 180 -11.40 -26.32 9.89
N LEU A 181 -11.52 -25.04 9.50
CA LEU A 181 -12.79 -24.33 9.30
C LEU A 181 -13.33 -24.39 7.85
N GLY A 182 -12.63 -25.08 6.94
CA GLY A 182 -12.91 -25.07 5.49
C GLY A 182 -14.27 -25.64 5.08
N GLY A 183 -14.92 -26.43 5.94
CA GLY A 183 -16.28 -26.93 5.71
C GLY A 183 -17.40 -25.92 6.02
N PHE A 184 -17.14 -24.92 6.86
CA PHE A 184 -18.17 -23.99 7.36
C PHE A 184 -18.21 -22.65 6.60
N LEU A 185 -17.06 -22.21 6.04
CA LEU A 185 -16.94 -20.90 5.40
C LEU A 185 -17.63 -20.81 4.02
N LEU A 186 -17.88 -21.95 3.36
CA LEU A 186 -18.45 -22.01 2.01
C LEU A 186 -19.93 -21.58 1.95
N ILE A 187 -20.67 -21.73 3.06
CA ILE A 187 -22.08 -21.33 3.18
C ILE A 187 -22.22 -19.84 3.56
N PHE A 188 -21.21 -19.24 4.20
CA PHE A 188 -21.28 -17.86 4.67
C PHE A 188 -20.89 -16.83 3.60
N GLN A 189 -19.94 -17.18 2.70
CA GLN A 189 -19.35 -16.25 1.75
C GLN A 189 -20.32 -15.74 0.67
N MET A 190 -21.31 -16.53 0.24
CA MET A 190 -22.35 -16.04 -0.69
C MET A 190 -23.37 -15.10 -0.01
N ARG A 191 -23.58 -15.21 1.30
CA ARG A 191 -24.55 -14.38 2.04
C ARG A 191 -23.97 -13.06 2.52
N LEU A 192 -22.64 -12.94 2.49
CA LEU A 192 -21.90 -11.79 3.05
C LEU A 192 -21.67 -10.66 2.04
N GLU A 193 -21.55 -10.96 0.74
CA GLU A 193 -21.38 -9.96 -0.33
C GLU A 193 -22.46 -8.87 -0.29
N LEU A 194 -23.72 -9.23 0.01
CA LEU A 194 -24.83 -8.27 0.11
C LEU A 194 -24.83 -7.48 1.44
N LYS A 195 -24.31 -8.07 2.52
CA LYS A 195 -24.38 -7.49 3.87
C LYS A 195 -23.15 -6.64 4.22
N VAL A 196 -21.99 -6.94 3.66
CA VAL A 196 -20.76 -6.17 3.85
C VAL A 196 -20.74 -4.93 2.96
N VAL A 197 -21.23 -4.99 1.72
CA VAL A 197 -21.44 -3.76 0.93
C VAL A 197 -22.44 -2.85 1.65
N SER A 198 -23.54 -3.40 2.19
CA SER A 198 -24.50 -2.62 2.99
C SER A 198 -23.89 -2.10 4.30
N CYS A 199 -23.06 -2.87 4.99
CA CYS A 199 -22.41 -2.46 6.24
C CYS A 199 -21.32 -1.41 6.00
N VAL A 200 -20.54 -1.54 4.92
CA VAL A 200 -19.58 -0.53 4.48
C VAL A 200 -20.31 0.73 4.07
N LEU A 201 -21.44 0.65 3.37
CA LEU A 201 -22.27 1.83 3.07
C LEU A 201 -22.84 2.47 4.35
N THR A 202 -23.22 1.67 5.35
CA THR A 202 -23.67 2.17 6.66
C THR A 202 -22.54 2.80 7.46
N VAL A 203 -21.33 2.21 7.44
CA VAL A 203 -20.16 2.76 8.14
C VAL A 203 -19.66 4.01 7.42
N LEU A 204 -19.67 4.05 6.09
CA LEU A 204 -19.39 5.24 5.29
C LEU A 204 -20.45 6.33 5.54
N GLY A 205 -21.72 5.95 5.67
CA GLY A 205 -22.84 6.84 6.00
C GLY A 205 -22.80 7.36 7.44
N VAL A 206 -22.37 6.55 8.41
CA VAL A 206 -22.10 6.97 9.79
C VAL A 206 -20.86 7.87 9.85
N PHE A 207 -19.83 7.58 9.05
CA PHE A 207 -18.67 8.47 8.92
C PHE A 207 -19.05 9.83 8.31
N THR A 208 -19.89 9.84 7.27
CA THR A 208 -20.44 11.07 6.69
C THR A 208 -21.33 11.83 7.68
N LEU A 209 -22.20 11.14 8.45
CA LEU A 209 -23.05 11.79 9.46
C LEU A 209 -22.28 12.31 10.68
N MET A 210 -21.15 11.71 11.04
CA MET A 210 -20.30 12.20 12.13
C MET A 210 -19.44 13.40 11.70
N VAL A 211 -19.18 13.56 10.40
CA VAL A 211 -18.48 14.72 9.81
C VAL A 211 -19.45 15.89 9.58
N GLU A 212 -20.71 15.65 9.23
CA GLU A 212 -21.73 16.72 9.05
C GLU A 212 -22.29 17.28 10.37
N GLY A 213 -22.06 16.63 11.51
CA GLY A 213 -22.64 16.99 12.81
C GLY A 213 -21.94 18.12 13.58
N SER A 214 -20.88 18.72 13.04
CA SER A 214 -20.11 19.78 13.71
C SER A 214 -20.25 21.15 13.03
N HIS A 215 -21.42 21.41 12.41
CA HIS A 215 -21.72 22.67 11.74
C HIS A 215 -23.09 23.26 12.13
N ASP A 216 -23.48 23.12 13.39
CA ASP A 216 -24.55 23.94 14.00
C ASP A 216 -24.27 24.16 15.50
N SER A 217 -23.49 25.20 15.80
CA SER A 217 -23.48 26.00 17.04
C SER A 217 -22.59 27.22 16.83
#